data_AF-A0A382J422-F1
#
_entry.id   AF-A0A382J422-F1
#
_cell.length_a   1.000
_cell.length_b   1.000
_cell.length_c   1.000
_cell.angle_alpha   90.00
_cell.angle_beta   90.00
_cell.angle_gamma   90.00
#
_symmetry.space_group_name_H-M   'P 1'
#
loop_
_entity.id
_entity.type
_entity.pdbx_description
1 polymer ?
#
loop_
_entity_poly.entity_id
_entity_poly.type
_entity_poly.pdbx_seq_one_letter_code
_entity_poly.pdbx_strand_id
1 'polypeptide(L)'
;MLWSLGKDSNVMLWLTRKAFIGRVPFPVVHVDTGKKFSEMYAFRDRYKEDWNLNLICGECPPIETIDPSLPPAARSAARKTEGLKAIMDKEAFAGVFAGIRRDEQAVRARERVFSPRGLNAEWEQHDQPAEFWGQYTT
;
A
#
# COMPACT_ATOMS: atom_id res chain seq x y z
N MET A 1 -4.46 -2.76 4.85
CA MET A 1 -2.98 -2.56 4.85
C MET A 1 -2.40 -3.04 3.53
N LEU A 2 -1.52 -2.26 2.92
CA LEU A 2 -0.87 -2.65 1.66
C LEU A 2 0.19 -3.74 1.92
N TRP A 3 0.06 -4.88 1.25
CA TRP A 3 0.96 -6.01 1.35
C TRP A 3 1.56 -6.35 0.00
N SER A 4 2.79 -5.89 -0.21
CA SER A 4 3.52 -6.05 -1.47
C SER A 4 4.28 -7.37 -1.58
N LEU A 5 4.27 -8.20 -0.52
CA LEU A 5 5.11 -9.39 -0.35
C LEU A 5 6.62 -9.08 -0.24
N GLY A 6 7.00 -7.80 -0.23
CA GLY A 6 8.36 -7.35 0.06
C GLY A 6 8.66 -7.36 1.57
N LYS A 7 9.96 -7.26 1.90
CA LYS A 7 10.48 -7.28 3.27
C LYS A 7 9.74 -6.32 4.23
N ASP A 8 9.54 -5.07 3.83
CA ASP A 8 8.96 -4.04 4.72
C ASP A 8 7.48 -4.33 5.01
N SER A 9 6.73 -4.71 3.99
CA SER A 9 5.32 -5.08 4.18
C SER A 9 5.14 -6.38 4.97
N ASN A 10 6.09 -7.31 4.91
CA ASN A 10 6.09 -8.50 5.77
C ASN A 10 6.36 -8.12 7.24
N VAL A 11 7.29 -7.20 7.49
CA VAL A 11 7.53 -6.66 8.84
C VAL A 11 6.28 -5.94 9.37
N MET A 12 5.62 -5.11 8.57
CA MET A 12 4.36 -4.46 8.97
C MET A 12 3.25 -5.46 9.30
N LEU A 13 3.10 -6.51 8.49
CA LEU A 13 2.13 -7.58 8.73
C LEU A 13 2.41 -8.28 10.05
N TRP A 14 3.67 -8.60 10.32
CA TRP A 14 4.09 -9.19 11.58
C TRP A 14 3.85 -8.27 12.79
N LEU A 15 4.19 -6.98 12.67
CA LEU A 15 3.93 -5.98 13.72
C LEU A 15 2.43 -5.83 14.00
N THR A 16 1.60 -5.82 12.95
CA THR A 16 0.14 -5.80 13.08
C THR A 16 -0.35 -7.01 13.87
N ARG A 17 0.13 -8.22 13.52
CA ARG A 17 -0.20 -9.42 14.30
C ARG A 17 0.20 -9.29 15.75
N LYS A 18 1.39 -8.77 16.06
CA LYS A 18 1.80 -8.54 17.45
C LYS A 18 0.90 -7.54 18.17
N ALA A 19 0.55 -6.44 17.52
CA ALA A 19 -0.32 -5.41 18.09
C ALA A 19 -1.74 -5.94 18.40
N PHE A 20 -2.22 -6.91 17.62
CA PHE A 20 -3.57 -7.48 17.75
C PHE A 20 -3.57 -8.96 18.15
N ILE A 21 -2.61 -9.38 18.99
CA ILE A 21 -2.57 -10.70 19.64
C ILE A 21 -2.74 -11.86 18.63
N GLY A 22 -1.94 -11.81 17.57
CA GLY A 22 -1.89 -12.80 16.49
C GLY A 22 -2.88 -12.57 15.34
N ARG A 23 -3.81 -11.61 15.47
CA ARG A 23 -4.84 -11.31 14.46
C ARG A 23 -4.46 -10.13 13.58
N VAL A 24 -5.11 -10.02 12.43
CA VAL A 24 -5.05 -8.83 11.57
C VAL A 24 -6.49 -8.32 11.41
N PRO A 25 -6.87 -7.21 12.08
CA PRO A 25 -8.28 -6.83 12.23
C PRO A 25 -8.87 -6.14 11.00
N PHE A 26 -8.07 -5.86 9.98
CA PHE A 26 -8.47 -5.18 8.75
C PHE A 26 -7.98 -5.95 7.52
N PRO A 27 -8.57 -5.71 6.33
CA PRO A 27 -8.13 -6.36 5.11
C PRO A 27 -6.66 -6.05 4.77
N VAL A 28 -5.99 -7.03 4.19
CA VAL A 28 -4.68 -6.87 3.55
C VAL A 28 -4.89 -6.76 2.04
N VAL A 29 -4.19 -5.84 1.40
CA VAL A 29 -4.42 -5.50 -0.01
C VAL A 29 -3.16 -5.78 -0.80
N HIS A 30 -3.28 -6.58 -1.85
CA HIS A 30 -2.21 -6.85 -2.81
C HIS A 30 -2.60 -6.34 -4.19
N VAL A 31 -1.87 -5.34 -4.69
CA VAL A 31 -1.99 -4.85 -6.06
C VAL A 31 -1.07 -5.68 -6.95
N ASP A 32 -1.65 -6.54 -7.77
CA ASP A 32 -0.93 -7.52 -8.58
C ASP A 32 -0.64 -7.00 -9.99
N THR A 33 0.63 -6.99 -10.36
CA THR A 33 1.07 -6.64 -11.72
C THR A 33 1.07 -7.83 -12.67
N GLY A 34 0.89 -9.06 -12.17
CA GLY A 34 1.02 -10.31 -12.93
C GLY A 34 2.47 -10.64 -13.30
N LYS A 35 3.45 -10.04 -12.62
CA LYS A 35 4.89 -10.14 -12.95
C LYS A 35 5.76 -10.60 -11.78
N LYS A 36 5.15 -11.14 -10.72
CA LYS A 36 5.89 -11.61 -9.54
C LYS A 36 6.36 -13.03 -9.74
N PHE A 37 7.40 -13.42 -9.02
CA PHE A 37 7.90 -14.78 -9.00
C PHE A 37 6.83 -15.73 -8.43
N SER A 38 6.79 -16.98 -8.91
CA SER A 38 5.84 -17.98 -8.43
C SER A 38 5.98 -18.24 -6.93
N GLU A 39 7.21 -18.16 -6.40
CA GLU A 39 7.52 -18.30 -4.98
C GLU A 39 6.88 -17.19 -4.14
N MET A 40 6.73 -15.98 -4.69
CA MET A 40 6.04 -14.89 -3.99
C MET A 40 4.55 -15.20 -3.85
N TYR A 41 3.92 -15.75 -4.89
CA TYR A 41 2.53 -16.18 -4.83
C TYR A 41 2.34 -17.34 -3.85
N ALA A 42 3.21 -18.35 -3.90
CA ALA A 42 3.19 -19.45 -2.94
C ALA A 42 3.34 -18.97 -1.49
N PHE A 43 4.26 -18.02 -1.25
CA PHE A 43 4.44 -17.39 0.06
C PHE A 43 3.17 -16.65 0.51
N ARG A 44 2.58 -15.84 -0.38
CA ARG A 44 1.33 -15.11 -0.10
C ARG A 44 0.21 -16.04 0.30
N ASP A 45 -0.02 -17.07 -0.51
CA ASP A 45 -1.16 -17.98 -0.39
C ASP A 45 -1.03 -18.82 0.89
N ARG A 46 0.18 -19.33 1.17
CA ARG A 46 0.49 -19.99 2.45
C ARG A 46 0.13 -19.11 3.65
N TYR A 47 0.63 -17.87 3.70
CA TYR A 47 0.41 -17.01 4.86
C TYR A 47 -1.00 -16.43 4.95
N LYS A 48 -1.70 -16.32 3.82
CA LYS A 48 -3.14 -16.05 3.81
C LYS A 48 -3.90 -17.14 4.56
N GLU A 49 -3.60 -18.41 4.28
CA GLU A 49 -4.24 -19.55 4.93
C GLU A 49 -3.78 -19.72 6.39
N ASP A 50 -2.47 -19.81 6.63
CA ASP A 50 -1.87 -20.04 7.95
C ASP A 50 -2.35 -19.00 8.98
N TRP A 51 -2.55 -17.75 8.55
CA TRP A 51 -2.94 -16.64 9.43
C TRP A 51 -4.37 -16.15 9.23
N ASN A 52 -5.17 -16.86 8.42
CA ASN A 52 -6.56 -16.53 8.09
C ASN A 52 -6.74 -15.04 7.71
N LEU A 53 -5.92 -14.57 6.77
CA LEU A 53 -5.91 -13.17 6.35
C LEU A 53 -7.08 -12.89 5.41
N ASN A 54 -7.81 -11.80 5.68
CA ASN A 54 -8.72 -11.22 4.70
C ASN A 54 -7.92 -10.50 3.61
N LEU A 55 -7.51 -11.26 2.59
CA LEU A 55 -6.70 -10.76 1.48
C LEU A 55 -7.58 -10.30 0.31
N ILE A 56 -7.51 -9.01 0.00
CA ILE A 56 -8.07 -8.40 -1.20
C ILE A 56 -6.97 -8.30 -2.25
N CYS A 57 -7.18 -8.96 -3.38
CA CYS A 57 -6.30 -8.87 -4.54
C CYS A 57 -6.96 -7.99 -5.60
N GLY A 58 -6.26 -6.97 -6.08
CA GLY A 58 -6.67 -6.19 -7.24
C GLY A 58 -5.60 -6.24 -8.31
N GLU A 59 -6.02 -6.35 -9.57
CA GLU A 59 -5.12 -6.41 -10.71
C GLU A 59 -4.75 -5.00 -11.20
N CYS A 60 -3.53 -4.84 -11.66
CA CYS A 60 -3.14 -3.64 -12.37
C CYS A 60 -3.81 -3.60 -13.76
N PRO A 61 -4.38 -2.46 -14.16
CA PRO A 61 -4.99 -2.33 -15.48
C PRO A 61 -3.97 -2.59 -16.60
N PRO A 62 -4.42 -2.95 -17.82
CA PRO A 62 -3.55 -3.15 -18.98
C PRO A 62 -2.71 -1.90 -19.27
N ILE A 63 -1.49 -2.07 -19.79
CA ILE A 63 -0.58 -0.94 -20.02
C ILE A 63 -1.14 0.05 -21.04
N GLU A 64 -1.98 -0.43 -21.95
CA GLU A 64 -2.67 0.29 -23.01
C GLU A 64 -3.59 1.37 -22.45
N THR A 65 -4.17 1.14 -21.27
CA THR A 65 -5.07 2.08 -20.59
C THR A 65 -4.35 3.22 -19.87
N ILE A 66 -3.02 3.12 -19.72
CA ILE A 66 -2.19 4.15 -19.09
C ILE A 66 -1.72 5.15 -20.14
N ASP A 67 -1.67 6.43 -19.76
CA ASP A 67 -1.20 7.55 -20.57
C ASP A 67 0.03 7.18 -21.44
N PRO A 68 -0.11 7.19 -22.78
CA PRO A 68 0.95 6.82 -23.70
C PRO A 68 2.07 7.86 -23.80
N SER A 69 1.87 9.09 -23.31
CA SER A 69 2.89 10.15 -23.32
C SER A 69 4.00 9.93 -22.29
N LEU A 70 3.74 9.09 -21.27
CA LEU A 70 4.71 8.80 -20.22
C LEU A 70 5.85 7.89 -20.72
N PRO A 71 7.09 8.07 -20.22
CA PRO A 71 8.18 7.14 -20.48
C PRO A 71 7.83 5.69 -20.07
N PRO A 72 8.36 4.65 -20.75
CA PRO A 72 7.95 3.25 -20.51
C PRO A 72 8.01 2.80 -19.03
N ALA A 73 9.06 3.21 -18.31
CA ALA A 73 9.21 2.89 -16.88
C ALA A 73 8.15 3.58 -16.02
N ALA A 74 7.87 4.86 -16.27
CA ALA A 74 6.86 5.64 -15.57
C ALA A 74 5.46 5.09 -15.86
N ARG A 75 5.18 4.72 -17.11
CA ARG A 75 3.92 4.10 -17.55
C ARG A 75 3.70 2.76 -16.84
N SER A 76 4.72 1.91 -16.75
CA SER A 76 4.63 0.66 -15.99
C SER A 76 4.44 0.89 -14.48
N ALA A 77 5.02 1.94 -13.91
CA ALA A 77 4.83 2.29 -12.50
C ALA A 77 3.40 2.80 -12.23
N ALA A 78 2.87 3.64 -13.12
CA ALA A 78 1.52 4.22 -13.03
C ALA A 78 0.42 3.14 -13.00
N ARG A 79 0.64 1.97 -13.60
CA ARG A 79 -0.28 0.82 -13.47
C ARG A 79 -0.57 0.45 -12.02
N LYS A 80 0.41 0.54 -11.12
CA LYS A 80 0.20 0.25 -9.68
C LYS A 80 -0.63 1.34 -9.01
N THR A 81 -0.42 2.58 -9.41
CA THR A 81 -1.21 3.73 -8.93
C THR A 81 -2.66 3.58 -9.32
N GLU A 82 -2.95 3.31 -10.60
CA GLU A 82 -4.33 3.14 -11.08
C GLU A 82 -4.99 1.88 -10.50
N GLY A 83 -4.25 0.78 -10.39
CA GLY A 83 -4.75 -0.43 -9.72
C GLY A 83 -5.10 -0.19 -8.25
N LEU A 84 -4.28 0.59 -7.52
CA LEU A 84 -4.59 0.94 -6.14
C LEU A 84 -5.81 1.87 -6.04
N LYS A 85 -5.93 2.88 -6.91
CA LYS A 85 -7.10 3.77 -6.96
C LYS A 85 -8.40 2.98 -7.16
N ALA A 86 -8.42 2.05 -8.12
CA ALA A 86 -9.58 1.21 -8.37
C ALA A 86 -10.02 0.38 -7.14
N ILE A 87 -9.05 -0.11 -6.35
CA ILE A 87 -9.35 -0.81 -5.09
C ILE A 87 -9.88 0.17 -4.04
N MET A 88 -9.28 1.35 -3.91
CA MET A 88 -9.72 2.37 -2.96
C MET A 88 -11.17 2.80 -3.24
N ASP A 89 -11.52 3.01 -4.50
CA ASP A 89 -12.87 3.40 -4.93
C ASP A 89 -13.90 2.30 -4.67
N LYS A 90 -13.52 1.03 -4.91
CA LYS A 90 -14.39 -0.12 -4.72
C LYS A 90 -14.65 -0.44 -3.24
N GLU A 91 -13.61 -0.43 -2.43
CA GLU A 91 -13.68 -0.87 -1.03
C GLU A 91 -13.94 0.29 -0.05
N ALA A 92 -13.91 1.53 -0.54
CA ALA A 92 -14.17 2.76 0.23
C ALA A 92 -13.34 2.86 1.52
N PHE A 93 -12.05 2.50 1.45
CA PHE A 93 -11.17 2.56 2.61
C PHE A 93 -10.93 4.00 3.06
N ALA A 94 -11.14 4.28 4.36
CA ALA A 94 -10.82 5.57 4.96
C ALA A 94 -9.31 5.85 5.02
N GLY A 95 -8.46 4.83 4.93
CA GLY A 95 -7.02 4.99 4.97
C GLY A 95 -6.26 3.70 4.69
N VAL A 96 -4.98 3.82 4.39
CA VAL A 96 -4.10 2.69 4.10
C VAL A 96 -2.80 2.77 4.88
N PHE A 97 -2.40 1.64 5.44
CA PHE A 97 -1.04 1.45 5.96
C PHE A 97 -0.09 1.13 4.81
N ALA A 98 0.96 1.94 4.64
CA ALA A 98 1.98 1.79 3.61
C ALA A 98 3.37 1.56 4.24
N GLY A 99 4.15 0.63 3.68
CA GLY A 99 5.48 0.26 4.16
C GLY A 99 6.62 1.08 3.58
N ILE A 100 6.42 2.39 3.42
CA ILE A 100 7.48 3.29 2.95
C ILE A 100 8.37 3.69 4.12
N ARG A 101 9.67 3.88 3.87
CA ARG A 101 10.62 4.37 4.88
C ARG A 101 11.30 5.65 4.41
N ARG A 102 11.59 6.56 5.35
CA ARG A 102 12.20 7.86 5.09
C ARG A 102 13.63 7.75 4.54
N ASP A 103 14.33 6.67 4.90
CA ASP A 103 15.71 6.40 4.47
C ASP A 103 15.81 5.77 3.08
N GLU A 104 14.70 5.35 2.46
CA GLU A 104 14.72 4.69 1.15
C GLU A 104 14.98 5.62 -0.02
N GLN A 105 14.56 6.88 0.09
CA GLN A 105 14.78 7.91 -0.93
C GLN A 105 14.85 9.29 -0.28
N ALA A 106 15.76 10.14 -0.76
CA ALA A 106 15.99 11.48 -0.22
C ALA A 106 14.71 12.34 -0.16
N VAL A 107 13.81 12.21 -1.14
CA VAL A 107 12.53 12.94 -1.17
C VAL A 107 11.59 12.57 -0.02
N ARG A 108 11.77 11.39 0.59
CA ARG A 108 10.97 10.90 1.73
C ARG A 108 11.51 11.36 3.08
N ALA A 109 12.64 12.08 3.12
CA ALA A 109 13.23 12.54 4.38
C ALA A 109 12.27 13.43 5.20
N ARG A 110 11.34 14.11 4.53
CA ARG A 110 10.34 15.01 5.13
C ARG A 110 8.93 14.40 5.21
N GLU A 111 8.78 13.12 4.89
CA GLU A 111 7.49 12.43 5.00
C GLU A 111 7.06 12.31 6.46
N ARG A 112 5.75 12.39 6.68
CA ARG A 112 5.11 12.24 7.99
C ARG A 112 4.67 10.80 8.22
N VAL A 113 4.26 10.46 9.44
CA VAL A 113 3.66 9.15 9.73
C VAL A 113 2.28 9.06 9.09
N PHE A 114 1.49 10.12 9.19
CA PHE A 114 0.21 10.28 8.51
C PHE A 114 0.35 11.16 7.27
N SER A 115 -0.27 10.72 6.18
CA SER A 115 -0.35 11.44 4.92
C SER A 115 -1.83 11.60 4.56
N PRO A 116 -2.56 12.56 5.15
CA PRO A 116 -3.94 12.85 4.78
C PRO A 116 -4.04 13.15 3.28
N ARG A 117 -5.18 12.77 2.71
CA ARG A 117 -5.51 12.96 1.30
C ARG A 117 -6.82 13.71 1.21
N GLY A 118 -6.90 14.65 0.26
CA GLY A 118 -8.15 15.36 -0.05
C GLY A 118 -9.19 14.42 -0.66
N LEU A 119 -10.40 14.94 -0.89
CA LEU A 119 -11.52 14.18 -1.50
C LEU A 119 -11.15 13.59 -2.87
N ASN A 120 -10.28 14.27 -3.62
CA ASN A 120 -9.78 13.82 -4.92
C ASN A 120 -8.51 12.95 -4.82
N ALA A 121 -8.21 12.43 -3.61
CA ALA A 121 -6.98 11.70 -3.29
C ALA A 121 -5.67 12.52 -3.47
N GLU A 122 -5.78 13.85 -3.57
CA GLU A 122 -4.64 14.75 -3.72
C GLU A 122 -3.87 14.95 -2.41
N TRP A 123 -2.61 15.35 -2.53
CA TRP A 123 -1.76 15.67 -1.38
C TRP A 123 -1.65 17.18 -1.25
N GLU A 124 -2.08 17.70 -0.11
CA GLU A 124 -2.04 19.13 0.17
C GLU A 124 -1.00 19.44 1.24
N GLN A 125 -0.04 20.32 0.92
CA GLN A 125 1.07 20.65 1.82
C GLN A 125 0.59 21.33 3.10
N HIS A 126 -0.47 22.12 3.02
CA HIS A 126 -0.98 22.92 4.14
C HIS A 126 -1.76 22.09 5.15
N ASP A 127 -2.35 20.98 4.71
CA ASP A 127 -3.20 20.09 5.50
C ASP A 127 -2.42 18.91 6.12
N GLN A 128 -1.18 19.17 6.51
CA GLN A 128 -0.29 18.16 7.10
C GLN A 128 -0.10 18.45 8.61
N PRO A 129 -0.89 17.83 9.50
CA PRO A 129 -0.85 18.13 10.93
C PRO A 129 0.52 17.84 11.55
N ALA A 130 0.86 18.59 12.59
CA ALA A 130 2.08 18.38 13.34
C ALA A 130 2.03 17.06 14.14
N GLU A 131 3.13 16.31 14.14
CA GLU A 131 3.25 15.03 14.83
C GLU A 131 4.21 15.18 16.00
N PHE A 132 3.68 15.49 17.19
CA PHE A 132 4.50 15.70 18.38
C PHE A 132 4.35 14.55 19.37
N TRP A 133 5.47 14.05 19.91
CA TRP A 133 5.52 13.06 21.01
C TRP A 133 4.67 11.80 20.80
N GLY A 134 4.50 11.34 19.56
CA GLY A 134 3.66 10.18 19.24
C GLY A 134 2.15 10.44 19.36
N GLN A 135 1.75 11.71 19.45
CA GLN A 135 0.37 12.15 19.28
C GLN A 135 0.13 12.45 17.81
N TYR A 136 -0.97 11.91 17.28
CA TYR A 136 -1.34 12.02 15.89
C TYR A 136 -2.79 12.50 15.79
N THR A 137 -3.03 13.42 14.85
CA THR A 137 -4.36 13.82 14.44
C THR A 137 -4.64 13.17 13.10
N THR A 138 -5.67 12.34 13.05
CA THR A 138 -6.07 11.53 11.89
C THR A 138 -7.38 12.00 11.33
#